data_AF-A0A442E8T5-F1
#
_entry.id   AF-A0A442E8T5-F1
#
_cell.length_a   1.000
_cell.length_b   1.000
_cell.length_c   1.000
_cell.angle_alpha   90.00
_cell.angle_beta   90.00
_cell.angle_gamma   90.00
#
_symmetry.space_group_name_H-M   'P 1'
#
loop_
_entity.id
_entity.type
_entity.pdbx_description
1 polymer ?
#
loop_
_entity_poly.entity_id
_entity_poly.type
_entity_poly.pdbx_seq_one_letter_code
_entity_poly.pdbx_strand_id
1 'polypeptide(L)'
;MLKSGPLLAATNPSSGAPDSVLTGWPPAIMTAVSTTIGTGWTFDDAEFEATAISWENDDWAPISIHAYLQRWGEAAGAAEHEDLEKRLLENPPIRVPTVMLQGADDADNFPETSEGKERFFVNPYQIRVLRGVGHFIPREAPDEVLIAIRQLLSDTGASDVRPS
;
A
#
# COMPACT_ATOMS: atom_id res chain seq x y z
N MET A 1 24.66 -5.82 -6.75
CA MET A 1 25.29 -6.98 -6.07
C MET A 1 25.32 -6.66 -4.57
N LEU A 2 24.24 -6.95 -3.86
CA LEU A 2 24.16 -6.85 -2.39
C LEU A 2 23.99 -8.28 -1.87
N LYS A 3 24.84 -8.63 -0.91
CA LYS A 3 25.07 -10.00 -0.45
C LYS A 3 23.89 -10.50 0.37
N SER A 4 23.32 -11.64 -0.04
CA SER A 4 22.35 -12.42 0.74
C SER A 4 22.99 -12.88 2.05
N GLY A 5 22.44 -12.44 3.19
CA GLY A 5 22.65 -13.08 4.49
C GLY A 5 21.64 -14.23 4.66
N PRO A 6 21.94 -15.25 5.48
CA PRO A 6 21.05 -16.40 5.63
C PRO A 6 19.76 -15.99 6.34
N LEU A 7 18.61 -16.26 5.71
CA LEU A 7 17.30 -16.22 6.35
C LEU A 7 17.27 -17.28 7.47
N LEU A 8 16.91 -16.87 8.68
CA LEU A 8 16.52 -17.80 9.74
C LEU A 8 15.31 -18.60 9.24
N ALA A 9 15.50 -19.90 9.04
CA ALA A 9 14.43 -20.83 8.71
C ALA A 9 13.42 -20.87 9.87
N ALA A 10 12.25 -20.26 9.69
CA ALA A 10 11.12 -20.52 10.54
C ALA A 10 10.62 -21.94 10.26
N THR A 11 10.98 -22.89 11.13
CA THR A 11 10.46 -24.25 11.09
C THR A 11 8.96 -24.22 11.36
N ASN A 12 8.19 -24.73 10.39
CA ASN A 12 6.74 -24.93 10.49
C ASN A 12 6.43 -26.06 11.49
N PRO A 13 5.81 -25.79 12.66
CA PRO A 13 5.30 -26.86 13.51
C PRO A 13 3.95 -27.31 12.97
N SER A 14 3.90 -28.58 12.55
CA SER A 14 2.71 -29.30 12.16
C SER A 14 1.58 -29.24 13.19
N SER A 15 0.35 -29.05 12.68
CA SER A 15 -0.91 -29.61 13.17
C SER A 15 -1.28 -29.37 14.64
N GLY A 16 -2.15 -28.37 14.85
CA GLY A 16 -2.92 -28.20 16.07
C GLY A 16 -3.07 -26.72 16.40
N ALA A 17 -4.00 -26.03 15.75
CA ALA A 17 -4.41 -24.71 16.22
C ALA A 17 -5.16 -24.89 17.55
N PRO A 18 -4.69 -24.35 18.69
CA PRO A 18 -5.53 -24.27 19.87
C PRO A 18 -6.59 -23.19 19.66
N ASP A 19 -7.84 -23.51 20.01
CA ASP A 19 -9.08 -22.69 19.92
C ASP A 19 -9.05 -21.38 20.77
N SER A 20 -7.93 -20.65 20.87
CA SER A 20 -7.85 -19.45 21.72
C SER A 20 -6.83 -18.36 21.32
N VAL A 21 -6.29 -18.35 20.10
CA VAL A 21 -5.25 -17.37 19.72
C VAL A 21 -5.79 -16.00 19.26
N LEU A 22 -7.10 -15.83 19.09
CA LEU A 22 -7.70 -14.61 18.51
C LEU A 22 -8.25 -13.62 19.55
N THR A 23 -7.63 -13.49 20.72
CA THR A 23 -7.93 -12.34 21.60
C THR A 23 -6.66 -11.66 22.04
N GLY A 24 -6.48 -10.41 21.56
CA GLY A 24 -5.38 -9.52 21.89
C GLY A 24 -4.19 -9.67 20.94
N TRP A 25 -4.11 -8.77 19.97
CA TRP A 25 -2.89 -8.60 19.17
C TRP A 25 -1.71 -8.27 20.10
N PRO A 26 -0.55 -8.94 19.96
CA PRO A 26 0.61 -8.61 20.79
C PRO A 26 0.95 -7.13 20.63
N PRO A 27 1.20 -6.37 21.71
CA PRO A 27 1.56 -4.94 21.65
C PRO A 27 2.74 -4.65 20.71
N ALA A 28 3.59 -5.64 20.48
CA ALA A 28 4.69 -5.58 19.51
C ALA A 28 4.22 -5.40 18.05
N ILE A 29 3.08 -5.97 17.65
CA ILE A 29 2.53 -5.80 16.29
C ILE A 29 1.96 -4.39 16.13
N MET A 30 1.17 -3.91 17.11
CA MET A 30 0.70 -2.51 17.12
C MET A 30 1.85 -1.51 17.09
N THR A 31 2.89 -1.74 17.90
CA THR A 31 4.08 -0.89 17.95
C THR A 31 4.85 -0.92 16.63
N ALA A 32 4.99 -2.10 16.01
CA ALA A 32 5.65 -2.25 14.71
C ALA A 32 4.89 -1.52 13.61
N VAL A 33 3.56 -1.62 13.57
CA VAL A 33 2.72 -0.88 12.61
C VAL A 33 2.85 0.63 12.86
N SER A 34 2.67 1.10 14.09
CA SER A 34 2.75 2.53 14.43
C SER A 34 4.13 3.16 14.16
N THR A 35 5.21 2.41 14.36
CA THR A 35 6.58 2.94 14.11
C THR A 35 6.91 2.99 12.61
N THR A 36 6.30 2.11 11.81
CA THR A 36 6.62 1.96 10.38
C THR A 36 5.87 2.98 9.49
N ILE A 37 4.77 3.53 9.98
CA ILE A 37 3.80 4.27 9.14
C ILE A 37 3.96 5.80 9.20
N GLY A 38 4.84 6.31 10.06
CA GLY A 38 5.13 7.74 10.21
C GLY A 38 4.91 8.25 11.63
N THR A 39 5.46 9.43 11.94
CA THR A 39 5.50 9.97 13.31
C THR A 39 4.33 10.89 13.68
N GLY A 40 3.50 11.27 12.71
CA GLY A 40 2.42 12.25 12.89
C GLY A 40 1.06 11.66 13.28
N TRP A 41 0.80 10.38 12.95
CA TRP A 41 -0.49 9.75 13.20
C TRP A 41 -0.49 8.91 14.47
N THR A 42 -1.41 9.24 15.38
CA THR A 42 -1.71 8.43 16.56
C THR A 42 -3.12 7.89 16.43
N PHE A 43 -3.27 6.58 16.46
CA PHE A 43 -4.55 5.90 16.60
C PHE A 43 -4.63 5.26 17.99
N ASP A 44 -5.84 5.11 18.52
CA ASP A 44 -6.05 4.42 19.78
C ASP A 44 -6.23 2.91 19.58
N ASP A 45 -6.18 2.17 20.69
CA ASP A 45 -6.32 0.72 20.67
C ASP A 45 -7.66 0.28 20.05
N ALA A 46 -8.71 1.09 20.20
CA ALA A 46 -10.04 0.77 19.68
C ALA A 46 -10.09 0.90 18.15
N GLU A 47 -9.44 1.91 17.56
CA GLU A 47 -9.32 2.06 16.12
C GLU A 47 -8.51 0.91 15.49
N PHE A 48 -7.42 0.52 16.14
CA PHE A 48 -6.64 -0.63 15.70
C PHE A 48 -7.46 -1.92 15.78
N GLU A 49 -8.09 -2.20 16.91
CA GLU A 49 -8.85 -3.44 17.12
C GLU A 49 -10.01 -3.54 16.13
N ALA A 50 -10.69 -2.43 15.86
CA ALA A 50 -11.75 -2.38 14.84
C ALA A 50 -11.23 -2.74 13.43
N THR A 51 -9.98 -2.39 13.11
CA THR A 51 -9.32 -2.76 11.86
C THR A 51 -8.83 -4.21 11.88
N ALA A 52 -8.35 -4.66 13.04
CA ALA A 52 -7.70 -5.96 13.20
C ALA A 52 -8.65 -7.15 13.02
N ILE A 53 -9.96 -6.95 13.27
CA ILE A 53 -11.01 -7.92 12.92
C ILE A 53 -10.95 -8.32 11.44
N SER A 54 -10.53 -7.43 10.53
CA SER A 54 -10.40 -7.77 9.11
C SER A 54 -9.35 -8.84 8.81
N TRP A 55 -8.42 -9.07 9.74
CA TRP A 55 -7.37 -10.09 9.63
C TRP A 55 -7.79 -11.46 10.18
N GLU A 56 -8.95 -11.54 10.85
CA GLU A 56 -9.55 -12.78 11.35
C GLU A 56 -10.21 -13.59 10.21
N ASN A 57 -9.41 -13.93 9.21
CA ASN A 57 -9.79 -14.87 8.17
C ASN A 57 -8.61 -15.78 7.83
N ASP A 58 -8.92 -17.04 7.52
CA ASP A 58 -7.91 -18.09 7.28
C ASP A 58 -7.00 -17.77 6.07
N ASP A 59 -7.44 -16.89 5.18
CA ASP A 59 -6.72 -16.49 3.99
C ASP A 59 -5.72 -15.33 4.23
N TRP A 60 -5.87 -14.56 5.32
CA TRP A 60 -5.09 -13.34 5.53
C TRP A 60 -3.59 -13.60 5.57
N ALA A 61 -3.16 -14.53 6.41
CA ALA A 61 -1.75 -14.88 6.56
C ALA A 61 -1.16 -15.50 5.26
N PRO A 62 -1.77 -16.54 4.64
CA PRO A 62 -1.22 -17.12 3.42
C PRO A 62 -1.21 -16.15 2.25
N ILE A 63 -2.23 -15.31 2.06
CA ILE A 63 -2.25 -14.29 1.00
C ILE A 63 -1.16 -13.25 1.24
N SER A 64 -1.02 -12.74 2.46
CA SER A 64 -0.02 -11.72 2.78
C SER A 64 1.41 -12.25 2.53
N ILE A 65 1.70 -13.46 3.02
CA ILE A 65 3.00 -14.11 2.80
C ILE A 65 3.24 -14.35 1.31
N HIS A 66 2.26 -14.89 0.59
CA HIS A 66 2.39 -15.16 -0.85
C HIS A 66 2.64 -13.88 -1.65
N ALA A 67 1.96 -12.78 -1.33
CA ALA A 67 2.18 -11.49 -1.99
C ALA A 67 3.63 -11.00 -1.87
N TYR A 68 4.26 -11.14 -0.70
CA TYR A 68 5.67 -10.78 -0.53
C TYR A 68 6.61 -11.75 -1.24
N LEU A 69 6.37 -13.06 -1.15
CA LEU A 69 7.19 -14.06 -1.85
C LEU A 69 7.12 -13.88 -3.37
N GLN A 70 5.93 -13.68 -3.92
CA GLN A 70 5.74 -13.45 -5.35
C GLN A 70 6.42 -12.15 -5.80
N ARG A 71 6.30 -11.06 -5.03
CA ARG A 71 6.96 -9.77 -5.32
C ARG A 71 8.48 -9.91 -5.48
N TRP A 72 9.11 -10.83 -4.75
CA TRP A 72 10.55 -11.11 -4.80
C TRP A 72 10.92 -12.32 -5.68
N GLY A 73 9.95 -12.92 -6.39
CA GLY A 73 10.16 -14.07 -7.26
C GLY A 73 10.41 -15.39 -6.53
N GLU A 74 10.08 -15.46 -5.24
CA GLU A 74 10.22 -16.64 -4.37
C GLU A 74 8.99 -17.56 -4.38
N ALA A 75 7.90 -17.11 -5.01
CA ALA A 75 6.70 -17.91 -5.28
C ALA A 75 6.16 -17.61 -6.68
N ALA A 76 5.52 -18.60 -7.31
CA ALA A 76 4.82 -18.40 -8.58
C ALA A 76 3.54 -17.57 -8.37
N GLY A 77 3.25 -16.69 -9.33
CA GLY A 77 1.94 -16.03 -9.44
C GLY A 77 0.87 -16.96 -10.02
N ALA A 78 -0.34 -16.44 -10.18
CA ALA A 78 -1.44 -17.16 -10.83
C ALA A 78 -1.20 -17.29 -12.35
N ALA A 79 -1.35 -18.49 -12.90
CA ALA A 79 -1.03 -18.79 -14.30
C ALA A 79 -1.88 -17.95 -15.28
N GLU A 80 -3.14 -17.72 -14.95
CA GLU A 80 -4.08 -16.88 -15.69
C GLU A 80 -3.69 -15.38 -15.74
N HIS A 81 -2.72 -14.96 -14.92
CA HIS A 81 -2.23 -13.59 -14.87
C HIS A 81 -0.83 -13.41 -15.45
N GLU A 82 -0.16 -14.48 -15.89
CA GLU A 82 1.21 -14.40 -16.42
C GLU A 82 1.36 -13.40 -17.57
N ASP A 83 0.40 -13.37 -18.48
CA ASP A 83 0.44 -12.44 -19.63
C ASP A 83 0.22 -10.99 -19.21
N LEU A 84 -0.56 -10.76 -18.13
CA LEU A 84 -0.72 -9.43 -17.55
C LEU A 84 0.57 -8.99 -16.85
N GLU A 85 1.17 -9.86 -16.06
CA GLU A 85 2.44 -9.61 -15.37
C GLU A 85 3.57 -9.27 -16.35
N LYS A 86 3.70 -10.05 -17.45
CA LYS A 86 4.67 -9.74 -18.52
C LYS A 86 4.50 -8.34 -19.08
N ARG A 87 3.25 -7.90 -19.29
CA ARG A 87 2.94 -6.56 -19.78
C ARG A 87 3.23 -5.48 -18.74
N LEU A 88 3.00 -5.75 -17.45
CA LEU A 88 3.30 -4.80 -16.38
C LEU A 88 4.82 -4.60 -16.20
N LEU A 89 5.64 -5.64 -16.42
CA LEU A 89 7.11 -5.55 -16.39
C LEU A 89 7.68 -4.60 -17.45
N GLU A 90 6.94 -4.32 -18.53
CA GLU A 90 7.33 -3.34 -19.54
C GLU A 90 7.13 -1.89 -19.07
N ASN A 91 6.59 -1.68 -17.86
CA ASN A 91 6.23 -0.38 -17.29
C ASN A 91 5.33 0.44 -18.24
N PRO A 92 4.14 -0.09 -18.59
CA PRO A 92 3.26 0.55 -19.55
C PRO A 92 2.83 1.93 -19.03
N PRO A 93 2.70 2.93 -19.91
CA PRO A 93 2.43 4.29 -19.47
C PRO A 93 0.99 4.43 -18.94
N ILE A 94 0.83 5.19 -17.86
CA ILE A 94 -0.46 5.53 -17.27
C ILE A 94 -1.08 6.68 -18.07
N ARG A 95 -2.26 6.43 -18.62
CA ARG A 95 -2.94 7.33 -19.56
C ARG A 95 -4.11 8.09 -18.95
N VAL A 96 -4.48 7.84 -17.71
CA VAL A 96 -5.55 8.60 -17.05
C VAL A 96 -4.96 9.80 -16.31
N PRO A 97 -5.65 10.96 -16.25
CA PRO A 97 -5.25 12.04 -15.37
C PRO A 97 -5.08 11.52 -13.94
N THR A 98 -3.98 11.89 -13.28
CA THR A 98 -3.60 11.32 -11.99
C THR A 98 -3.16 12.42 -11.02
N VAL A 99 -3.71 12.39 -9.81
CA VAL A 99 -3.19 13.14 -8.66
C VAL A 99 -2.63 12.12 -7.68
N MET A 100 -1.33 12.20 -7.39
CA MET A 100 -0.65 11.38 -6.40
C MET A 100 -0.50 12.18 -5.10
N LEU A 101 -1.01 11.64 -4.00
CA LEU A 101 -0.78 12.18 -2.67
C LEU A 101 0.37 11.40 -2.02
N GLN A 102 1.31 12.11 -1.41
CA GLN A 102 2.51 11.57 -0.78
C GLN A 102 2.63 12.16 0.62
N GLY A 103 2.77 11.32 1.65
CA GLY A 103 3.12 11.77 2.99
C GLY A 103 4.58 12.25 3.02
N ALA A 104 4.82 13.44 3.57
CA ALA A 104 6.18 13.93 3.77
C ALA A 104 6.90 13.17 4.89
N ASP A 105 6.13 12.61 5.83
CA ASP A 105 6.62 11.92 7.02
C ASP A 105 6.37 10.40 6.91
N ASP A 106 6.11 9.90 5.69
CA ASP A 106 6.01 8.46 5.40
C ASP A 106 7.39 7.82 5.60
N ALA A 107 7.46 6.85 6.51
CA ALA A 107 8.69 6.15 6.87
C ALA A 107 8.92 4.86 6.04
N ASP A 108 7.96 4.46 5.20
CA ASP A 108 8.06 3.32 4.28
C ASP A 108 8.38 3.79 2.85
N ASN A 109 7.58 4.72 2.30
CA ASN A 109 7.78 5.27 0.96
C ASN A 109 8.16 6.74 1.02
N PHE A 110 9.45 7.01 1.13
CA PHE A 110 9.96 8.38 1.17
C PHE A 110 9.61 9.17 -0.12
N PRO A 111 9.37 10.50 -0.03
CA PRO A 111 9.04 11.33 -1.20
C PRO A 111 10.04 11.20 -2.36
N GLU A 112 11.32 11.01 -2.07
CA GLU A 112 12.41 10.84 -3.05
C GLU A 112 12.19 9.60 -3.94
N THR A 113 11.47 8.58 -3.46
CA THR A 113 11.16 7.38 -4.24
C THR A 113 10.24 7.65 -5.44
N SER A 114 9.51 8.78 -5.39
CA SER A 114 8.60 9.23 -6.44
C SER A 114 9.23 10.19 -7.45
N GLU A 115 10.48 10.62 -7.23
CA GLU A 115 11.17 11.51 -8.15
C GLU A 115 11.39 10.85 -9.52
N GLY A 116 11.15 11.61 -10.59
CA GLY A 116 11.33 11.14 -11.96
C GLY A 116 10.26 10.15 -12.44
N LYS A 117 9.24 9.84 -11.63
CA LYS A 117 8.15 8.92 -12.00
C LYS A 117 7.12 9.57 -12.91
N GLU A 118 7.10 10.90 -13.04
CA GLU A 118 6.25 11.65 -13.97
C GLU A 118 6.39 11.16 -15.42
N ARG A 119 7.55 10.60 -15.79
CA ARG A 119 7.81 10.00 -17.12
C ARG A 119 6.88 8.85 -17.47
N PHE A 120 6.27 8.20 -16.48
CA PHE A 120 5.33 7.08 -16.69
C PHE A 120 3.91 7.57 -17.00
N PHE A 121 3.63 8.87 -16.90
CA PHE A 121 2.30 9.44 -17.12
C PHE A 121 2.25 10.20 -18.44
N VAL A 122 1.25 9.91 -19.27
CA VAL A 122 1.05 10.58 -20.57
C VAL A 122 0.20 11.83 -20.44
N ASN A 123 -0.77 11.77 -19.53
CA ASN A 123 -1.78 12.79 -19.31
C ASN A 123 -1.47 13.54 -17.99
N PRO A 124 -2.23 14.60 -17.63
CA PRO A 124 -1.92 15.43 -16.48
C PRO A 124 -1.62 14.60 -15.22
N TYR A 125 -0.44 14.85 -14.65
CA TYR A 125 0.07 14.20 -13.45
C TYR A 125 0.49 15.28 -12.46
N GLN A 126 -0.03 15.21 -11.24
CA GLN A 126 0.32 16.11 -10.15
C GLN A 126 0.72 15.28 -8.93
N ILE A 127 1.84 15.65 -8.31
CA ILE A 127 2.21 15.14 -6.98
C ILE A 127 1.89 16.22 -5.94
N ARG A 128 1.31 15.82 -4.80
CA ARG A 128 1.17 16.66 -3.61
C ARG A 128 1.84 15.99 -2.43
N VAL A 129 2.85 16.65 -1.91
CA VAL A 129 3.55 16.22 -0.70
C VAL A 129 2.93 16.91 0.50
N LEU A 130 2.38 16.12 1.43
CA LEU A 130 1.62 16.58 2.59
C LEU A 130 2.51 16.53 3.85
N ARG A 131 2.79 17.70 4.44
CA ARG A 131 3.57 17.79 5.69
C ARG A 131 2.73 17.34 6.87
N GLY A 132 3.33 16.65 7.85
CA GLY A 132 2.62 16.13 9.01
C GLY A 132 1.81 14.87 8.73
N VAL A 133 1.98 14.27 7.54
CA VAL A 133 1.23 13.10 7.06
C VAL A 133 2.22 12.00 6.72
N GLY A 134 1.96 10.81 7.23
CA GLY A 134 2.68 9.57 6.99
C GLY A 134 2.08 8.73 5.86
N HIS A 135 2.09 7.42 6.07
CA HIS A 135 1.79 6.41 5.05
C HIS A 135 0.30 6.29 4.74
N PHE A 136 -0.58 6.48 5.72
CA PHE A 136 -2.02 6.21 5.58
C PHE A 136 -2.82 7.49 5.33
N ILE A 137 -2.49 8.17 4.23
CA ILE A 137 -3.08 9.45 3.84
C ILE A 137 -4.63 9.49 3.94
N PRO A 138 -5.40 8.45 3.53
CA PRO A 138 -6.86 8.46 3.69
C PRO A 138 -7.37 8.52 5.14
N ARG A 139 -6.57 8.08 6.11
CA ARG A 139 -6.87 8.15 7.54
C ARG A 139 -6.33 9.42 8.17
N GLU A 140 -5.13 9.82 7.76
CA GLU A 140 -4.40 10.94 8.35
C GLU A 140 -4.84 12.31 7.83
N ALA A 141 -5.18 12.41 6.55
CA ALA A 141 -5.59 13.64 5.88
C ALA A 141 -6.79 13.39 4.94
N PRO A 142 -7.95 12.92 5.46
CA PRO A 142 -9.11 12.59 4.65
C PRO A 142 -9.64 13.78 3.82
N ASP A 143 -9.50 15.00 4.33
CA ASP A 143 -9.90 16.21 3.60
C ASP A 143 -9.03 16.44 2.35
N GLU A 144 -7.73 16.18 2.42
CA GLU A 144 -6.81 16.28 1.26
C GLU A 144 -7.15 15.23 0.19
N VAL A 145 -7.54 14.03 0.62
CA VAL A 145 -8.05 12.99 -0.29
C VAL A 145 -9.33 13.45 -0.99
N LEU A 146 -10.29 14.00 -0.24
CA LEU A 146 -11.54 14.50 -0.81
C LEU A 146 -11.29 15.66 -1.81
N ILE A 147 -10.38 16.58 -1.48
CA ILE A 147 -9.99 17.68 -2.36
C ILE A 147 -9.38 17.13 -3.66
N ALA A 148 -8.47 16.16 -3.57
CA ALA A 148 -7.85 15.53 -4.74
C ALA A 148 -8.87 14.84 -5.63
N ILE A 149 -9.81 14.08 -5.05
CA ILE A 149 -10.89 13.43 -5.79
C ILE A 149 -11.78 14.46 -6.48
N ARG A 150 -12.22 15.52 -5.76
CA ARG A 150 -13.07 16.57 -6.33
C ARG A 150 -12.39 17.29 -7.50
N GLN A 151 -11.09 17.55 -7.39
CA GLN A 151 -10.34 18.13 -8.48
C GLN A 151 -10.32 17.20 -9.71
N LEU A 152 -9.96 15.93 -9.54
CA LEU A 152 -9.93 14.97 -10.66
C LEU A 152 -11.29 14.88 -11.36
N LEU A 153 -12.39 14.88 -10.60
CA LEU A 153 -13.74 14.87 -11.18
C LEU A 153 -14.08 16.16 -11.92
N SER A 154 -13.67 17.32 -11.40
CA SER A 154 -13.92 18.62 -12.03
C SER A 154 -13.13 18.81 -13.31
N ASP A 155 -11.84 18.43 -13.29
CA ASP A 155 -10.93 18.52 -14.43
C ASP A 155 -11.36 17.56 -15.56
N THR A 156 -11.86 16.37 -15.19
CA THR A 156 -12.38 15.39 -16.14
C THR A 156 -13.74 15.82 -16.71
N GLY A 157 -14.65 16.32 -15.87
CA GLY A 157 -15.97 16.80 -16.30
C GLY A 157 -15.92 18.03 -17.21
N ALA A 158 -14.90 18.88 -17.07
CA ALA A 158 -14.67 20.00 -17.98
C ALA A 158 -14.15 19.57 -19.36
N SER A 159 -13.53 18.37 -19.47
CA SER A 159 -12.95 17.86 -20.71
C SER A 159 -13.94 17.11 -21.62
N ASP A 160 -15.12 16.75 -21.12
CA ASP A 160 -16.15 16.00 -21.87
C ASP A 160 -17.21 16.91 -22.55
N VAL A 161 -17.08 18.23 -22.44
CA VAL A 161 -17.89 19.17 -23.24
C VAL A 161 -17.30 19.22 -24.66
N ARG A 162 -17.66 18.26 -25.52
CA ARG A 162 -17.42 18.41 -26.96
C ARG A 162 -18.26 19.57 -27.49
N PRO A 163 -17.69 20.50 -28.29
CA PRO A 163 -18.51 21.45 -29.03
C PRO A 163 -19.35 20.68 -30.07
N SER A 164 -20.65 20.99 -30.11
CA SER A 164 -21.62 20.53 -31.11
C SER A 164 -21.31 21.06 -32.50
#